data_AF-A0A961XJG6-F1
#
_entry.id   AF-A0A961XJG6-F1
#
_cell.length_a   1.000
_cell.length_b   1.000
_cell.length_c   1.000
_cell.angle_alpha   90.00
_cell.angle_beta   90.00
_cell.angle_gamma   90.00
#
_symmetry.space_group_name_H-M   'P 1'
#
loop_
_entity.id
_entity.type
_entity.pdbx_description
1 polymer ?
#
loop_
_entity_poly.entity_id
_entity_poly.type
_entity_poly.pdbx_seq_one_letter_code
_entity_poly.pdbx_strand_id
1 'polypeptide(L)'
;MRDCGEAWYQLTVCGDLERDGDGDGIPCENVCGSTKTIMRQRLQALGINPDSGGGAAQFVSPAPPQPQDFDCSRRKSCKQMTSCEEATYHLTVCGNRKLDGNNDGVACNSLCRNR
;
A
#
# COMPACT_ATOMS: atom_id res chain seq x y z
N MET A 1 1.69 31.67 -1.78
CA MET A 1 1.24 30.35 -2.28
C MET A 1 0.05 30.58 -3.19
N ARG A 2 -0.07 29.79 -4.27
CA ARG A 2 -1.13 29.95 -5.27
C ARG A 2 -2.43 29.26 -4.87
N ASP A 3 -2.32 28.14 -4.14
CA ASP A 3 -3.45 27.32 -3.73
C ASP A 3 -3.20 26.67 -2.36
N CYS A 4 -4.28 26.26 -1.69
CA CYS A 4 -4.20 25.62 -0.38
C CYS A 4 -3.42 24.28 -0.41
N GLY A 5 -3.43 23.56 -1.54
CA GLY A 5 -2.65 22.32 -1.71
C GLY A 5 -1.14 22.55 -1.63
N GLU A 6 -0.64 23.63 -2.24
CA GLU A 6 0.77 24.02 -2.20
C GLU A 6 1.18 24.48 -0.79
N ALA A 7 0.26 25.16 -0.09
CA ALA A 7 0.47 25.61 1.28
C ALA A 7 0.56 24.42 2.26
N TRP A 8 -0.32 23.43 2.10
CA TRP A 8 -0.35 22.21 2.91
C TRP A 8 0.87 21.33 2.68
N TYR A 9 1.27 21.09 1.42
CA TYR A 9 2.46 20.31 1.10
C TYR A 9 3.71 20.88 1.78
N GLN A 10 3.91 22.20 1.75
CA GLN A 10 5.07 22.81 2.41
C GLN A 10 5.01 22.67 3.95
N LEU A 11 3.83 22.69 4.55
CA LEU A 11 3.71 22.48 6.00
C LEU A 11 3.97 21.02 6.39
N THR A 12 3.28 20.07 5.75
CA THR A 12 3.31 18.65 6.16
C THR A 12 4.49 17.87 5.60
N VAL A 13 4.99 18.24 4.42
CA VAL A 13 6.09 17.53 3.75
C VAL A 13 7.42 18.25 3.97
N CYS A 14 7.45 19.59 3.91
CA CYS A 14 8.67 20.35 4.15
C CYS A 14 8.87 20.76 5.62
N GLY A 15 7.89 20.53 6.50
CA GLY A 15 8.01 20.77 7.95
C GLY A 15 8.01 22.26 8.33
N ASP A 16 7.49 23.11 7.45
CA ASP A 16 7.55 24.58 7.57
C ASP A 16 6.48 25.10 8.55
N LEU A 17 6.65 24.77 9.82
CA LEU A 17 5.76 25.09 10.94
C LEU A 17 5.67 26.60 11.24
N GLU A 18 6.63 27.39 10.74
CA GLU A 18 6.65 28.85 10.90
C GLU A 18 5.47 29.56 10.21
N ARG A 19 4.77 28.87 9.32
CA ARG A 19 3.59 29.38 8.59
C ARG A 19 2.24 29.06 9.23
N ASP A 20 2.27 28.38 10.36
CA ASP A 20 1.13 28.01 11.20
C ASP A 20 1.08 28.93 12.44
N GLY A 21 0.71 30.19 12.22
CA GLY A 21 0.90 31.27 13.20
C GLY A 21 0.13 31.09 14.51
N ASP A 22 -0.97 30.34 14.49
CA ASP A 22 -1.83 30.03 15.63
C ASP A 22 -1.68 28.58 16.14
N GLY A 23 -0.80 27.78 15.53
CA GLY A 23 -0.47 26.44 16.00
C GLY A 23 -1.58 25.40 15.78
N ASP A 24 -2.57 25.71 14.92
CA ASP A 24 -3.72 24.86 14.71
C ASP A 24 -3.51 23.83 13.58
N GLY A 25 -2.43 23.91 12.81
CA GLY A 25 -2.10 23.02 11.70
C GLY A 25 -2.71 23.43 10.35
N ILE A 26 -3.17 24.68 10.22
CA ILE A 26 -3.61 25.30 8.97
C ILE A 26 -2.54 26.29 8.48
N PRO A 27 -1.80 25.96 7.42
CA PRO A 27 -0.83 26.89 6.87
C PRO A 27 -1.53 28.01 6.11
N CYS A 28 -1.19 29.25 6.45
CA CYS A 28 -1.67 30.44 5.75
C CYS A 28 -3.20 30.47 5.61
N GLU A 29 -3.89 30.76 6.70
CA GLU A 29 -5.37 30.81 6.81
C GLU A 29 -6.06 31.66 5.73
N ASN A 30 -5.41 32.69 5.20
CA ASN A 30 -5.98 33.50 4.11
C ASN A 30 -6.09 32.70 2.78
N VAL A 31 -5.31 31.61 2.64
CA VAL A 31 -5.28 30.71 1.48
C VAL A 31 -6.00 29.39 1.76
N CYS A 32 -5.91 28.85 2.98
CA CYS A 32 -6.58 27.58 3.36
C CYS A 32 -7.91 27.75 4.10
N GLY A 33 -8.24 28.96 4.56
CA GLY A 33 -9.38 29.29 5.41
C GLY A 33 -9.06 29.11 6.90
N SER A 34 -9.60 29.96 7.77
CA SER A 34 -9.35 29.96 9.22
C SER A 34 -9.94 28.78 10.01
N THR A 35 -10.38 27.72 9.34
CA THR A 35 -10.88 26.52 10.03
C THR A 35 -10.44 25.26 9.32
N LYS A 36 -10.14 24.22 10.10
CA LYS A 36 -9.72 22.90 9.59
C LYS A 36 -10.74 22.31 8.64
N THR A 37 -12.02 22.63 8.81
CA THR A 37 -13.10 22.19 7.92
C THR A 37 -12.96 22.82 6.54
N ILE A 38 -12.73 24.13 6.46
CA ILE A 38 -12.55 24.84 5.17
C ILE A 38 -11.25 24.37 4.51
N MET A 39 -10.19 24.22 5.29
CA MET A 39 -8.92 23.68 4.80
C MET A 39 -9.10 22.27 4.21
N ARG A 40 -9.75 21.35 4.94
CA ARG A 40 -10.05 19.99 4.45
C ARG A 40 -10.87 20.03 3.17
N GLN A 41 -11.89 20.87 3.11
CA GLN A 41 -12.74 21.01 1.93
C GLN A 41 -11.95 21.51 0.72
N ARG A 42 -11.04 22.48 0.90
CA ARG A 42 -10.17 22.98 -0.17
C ARG A 42 -9.13 21.95 -0.62
N LEU A 43 -8.60 21.16 0.30
CA LEU A 43 -7.67 20.07 -0.03
C LEU A 43 -8.37 18.93 -0.77
N GLN A 44 -9.58 18.55 -0.35
CA GLN A 44 -10.40 17.55 -1.03
C GLN A 44 -10.79 18.00 -2.45
N ALA A 45 -11.05 19.28 -2.66
CA ALA A 45 -11.31 19.84 -3.99
C ALA A 45 -10.09 19.71 -4.94
N LEU A 46 -8.89 19.53 -4.39
CA LEU A 46 -7.65 19.27 -5.13
C LEU A 46 -7.26 17.78 -5.13
N GLY A 47 -8.10 16.90 -4.59
CA GLY A 47 -7.83 15.46 -4.47
C GLY A 47 -6.82 15.08 -3.37
N ILE A 48 -6.52 16.00 -2.44
CA ILE A 48 -5.59 15.79 -1.33
C ILE A 48 -6.40 15.43 -0.07
N ASN A 49 -6.12 14.29 0.55
CA ASN A 49 -6.77 13.86 1.80
C ASN A 49 -5.82 14.08 3.00
N PRO A 50 -6.01 15.16 3.79
CA PRO A 50 -5.13 15.50 4.92
C PRO A 50 -5.33 14.65 6.17
N ASP A 51 -6.40 13.85 6.21
CA ASP A 51 -6.69 12.89 7.29
C ASP A 51 -5.98 11.54 7.08
N SER A 52 -5.55 11.28 5.84
CA SER A 52 -4.69 10.16 5.53
C SER A 52 -3.28 10.55 5.98
N GLY A 53 -2.97 10.27 7.26
CA GLY A 53 -1.66 10.46 7.87
C GLY A 53 -0.57 10.09 6.86
N GLY A 54 0.18 11.10 6.44
CA GLY A 54 1.13 11.00 5.34
C GLY A 54 2.12 9.87 5.57
N GLY A 55 2.37 9.08 4.53
CA GLY A 55 3.52 8.18 4.48
C GLY A 55 3.24 6.75 4.02
N ALA A 56 2.59 6.57 2.89
CA ALA A 56 2.87 5.43 2.02
C ALA A 56 2.32 5.79 0.64
N ALA A 57 3.19 5.75 -0.37
CA ALA A 57 2.74 5.67 -1.73
C ALA A 57 1.68 4.57 -1.82
N GLN A 58 0.68 4.80 -2.66
CA GLN A 58 -0.24 3.76 -3.07
C GLN A 58 0.54 2.78 -3.96
N PHE A 59 1.48 2.05 -3.37
CA PHE A 59 1.81 0.72 -3.80
C PHE A 59 0.56 -0.10 -3.48
N VAL A 60 -0.38 -0.07 -4.43
CA VAL A 60 -1.21 -1.23 -4.70
C VAL A 60 -0.25 -2.38 -5.02
N SER A 61 0.29 -2.99 -3.96
CA SER A 61 0.80 -4.34 -4.06
C SER A 61 -0.39 -5.14 -4.59
N PRO A 62 -0.28 -5.86 -5.71
CA PRO A 62 -1.35 -6.74 -6.13
C PRO A 62 -1.64 -7.63 -4.92
N ALA A 63 -2.86 -7.54 -4.40
CA ALA A 63 -3.31 -8.40 -3.33
C ALA A 63 -2.96 -9.83 -3.76
N PRO A 64 -2.37 -10.66 -2.88
CA PRO A 64 -2.08 -12.03 -3.23
C PRO A 64 -3.37 -12.67 -3.79
N PRO A 65 -3.28 -13.45 -4.87
CA PRO A 65 -4.43 -14.03 -5.52
C PRO A 65 -5.30 -14.74 -4.50
N GLN A 66 -6.60 -14.50 -4.61
CA GLN A 66 -7.58 -14.98 -3.64
C GLN A 66 -7.48 -16.52 -3.53
N PRO A 67 -7.41 -17.08 -2.31
CA PRO A 67 -7.18 -18.52 -2.06
C PRO A 67 -8.35 -19.44 -2.47
N GLN A 68 -9.37 -18.90 -3.12
CA GLN A 68 -10.66 -19.56 -3.34
C GLN A 68 -10.67 -20.58 -4.50
N ASP A 69 -9.55 -20.75 -5.22
CA ASP A 69 -9.45 -21.74 -6.32
C ASP A 69 -8.50 -22.92 -5.99
N PHE A 70 -7.75 -22.87 -4.89
CA PHE A 70 -6.71 -23.85 -4.60
C PHE A 70 -7.13 -24.81 -3.46
N ASP A 71 -7.26 -26.10 -3.78
CA ASP A 71 -7.69 -27.14 -2.84
C ASP A 71 -6.50 -27.90 -2.22
N CYS A 72 -6.44 -27.95 -0.89
CA CYS A 72 -5.40 -28.67 -0.14
C CYS A 72 -5.59 -30.20 -0.12
N SER A 73 -6.76 -30.71 -0.53
CA SER A 73 -7.10 -32.13 -0.39
C SER A 73 -6.21 -33.03 -1.27
N ARG A 74 -5.66 -32.49 -2.37
CA ARG A 74 -4.69 -33.20 -3.22
C ARG A 74 -3.31 -32.58 -3.08
N ARG A 75 -2.36 -33.29 -2.47
CA ARG A 75 -0.95 -32.91 -2.51
C ARG A 75 -0.40 -33.10 -3.92
N LYS A 76 -0.36 -31.98 -4.66
CA LYS A 76 0.30 -31.89 -5.97
C LYS A 76 1.81 -31.75 -5.81
N SER A 77 2.53 -32.19 -6.83
CA SER A 77 3.97 -31.95 -7.00
C SER A 77 4.20 -30.75 -7.94
N CYS A 78 5.41 -30.18 -7.99
CA CYS A 78 5.70 -29.06 -8.91
C CYS A 78 5.39 -29.32 -10.39
N LYS A 79 5.40 -30.58 -10.84
CA LYS A 79 5.00 -30.97 -12.22
C LYS A 79 3.49 -30.95 -12.46
N GLN A 80 2.69 -30.97 -11.39
CA GLN A 80 1.23 -30.97 -11.43
C GLN A 80 0.64 -29.58 -11.15
N MET A 81 1.51 -28.60 -10.90
CA MET A 81 1.17 -27.20 -10.68
C MET A 81 1.62 -26.41 -11.91
N THR A 82 0.81 -25.44 -12.33
CA THR A 82 1.10 -24.62 -13.52
C THR A 82 1.41 -23.16 -13.17
N SER A 83 1.22 -22.77 -11.91
CA SER A 83 1.39 -21.40 -11.45
C SER A 83 2.17 -21.33 -10.15
N CYS A 84 3.05 -20.33 -10.03
CA CYS A 84 3.77 -20.03 -8.79
C CYS A 84 2.82 -19.77 -7.60
N GLU A 85 1.68 -19.14 -7.87
CA GLU A 85 0.66 -18.80 -6.88
C GLU A 85 0.02 -20.05 -6.25
N GLU A 86 -0.35 -21.05 -7.07
CA GLU A 86 -0.85 -22.35 -6.59
C GLU A 86 0.23 -23.06 -5.74
N ALA A 87 1.47 -23.08 -6.22
CA ALA A 87 2.58 -23.71 -5.50
C ALA A 87 2.81 -23.06 -4.13
N THR A 88 2.79 -21.72 -4.07
CA THR A 88 3.00 -20.95 -2.85
C THR A 88 1.86 -21.19 -1.86
N TYR A 89 0.61 -21.20 -2.33
CA TYR A 89 -0.55 -21.53 -1.49
C TYR A 89 -0.43 -22.92 -0.88
N HIS A 90 -0.04 -23.93 -1.66
CA HIS A 90 0.14 -25.27 -1.12
C HIS A 90 1.32 -25.37 -0.13
N LEU A 91 2.37 -24.56 -0.26
CA LEU A 91 3.48 -24.52 0.68
C LEU A 91 3.09 -23.84 2.00
N THR A 92 2.48 -22.65 1.93
CA THR A 92 2.20 -21.80 3.09
C THR A 92 0.89 -22.16 3.78
N VAL A 93 -0.17 -22.45 3.02
CA VAL A 93 -1.51 -22.72 3.55
C VAL A 93 -1.71 -24.22 3.77
N CYS A 94 -1.37 -25.05 2.78
CA CYS A 94 -1.53 -26.51 2.92
C CYS A 94 -0.33 -27.20 3.61
N GLY A 95 0.75 -26.47 3.92
CA GLY A 95 1.94 -26.98 4.60
C GLY A 95 2.75 -28.01 3.79
N ASN A 96 2.65 -28.00 2.47
CA ASN A 96 3.32 -28.96 1.59
C ASN A 96 4.79 -28.59 1.36
N ARG A 97 5.61 -28.77 2.39
CA ARG A 97 7.07 -28.49 2.38
C ARG A 97 7.85 -29.22 1.29
N LYS A 98 7.30 -30.31 0.72
CA LYS A 98 7.93 -31.03 -0.42
C LYS A 98 8.05 -30.18 -1.68
N LEU A 99 7.30 -29.08 -1.78
CA LEU A 99 7.37 -28.15 -2.91
C LEU A 99 8.60 -27.24 -2.83
N ASP A 100 9.14 -27.03 -1.63
CA ASP A 100 10.32 -26.20 -1.35
C ASP A 100 11.54 -27.11 -1.18
N GLY A 101 12.05 -27.63 -2.31
CA GLY A 101 13.14 -28.62 -2.32
C GLY A 101 14.46 -28.08 -1.76
N ASN A 102 14.70 -26.78 -1.88
CA ASN A 102 15.89 -26.08 -1.39
C ASN A 102 15.68 -25.35 -0.05
N ASN A 103 14.48 -25.45 0.56
CA ASN A 103 14.14 -24.82 1.85
C ASN A 103 14.39 -23.30 1.88
N ASP A 104 14.16 -22.64 0.75
CA ASP A 104 14.37 -21.19 0.59
C ASP A 104 13.06 -20.40 0.80
N GLY A 105 11.97 -21.11 1.14
CA GLY A 105 10.63 -20.52 1.30
C GLY A 105 9.89 -20.30 -0.02
N VAL A 106 10.48 -20.69 -1.15
CA VAL A 106 9.88 -20.55 -2.49
C VAL A 106 9.38 -21.91 -2.98
N ALA A 107 8.06 -22.04 -3.11
CA ALA A 107 7.46 -23.26 -3.63
C ALA A 107 7.76 -23.42 -5.12
N CYS A 108 8.25 -24.59 -5.54
CA CYS A 108 8.47 -24.91 -6.95
C CYS A 108 9.25 -23.82 -7.70
N ASN A 109 10.54 -23.73 -7.41
CA ASN A 109 11.47 -22.77 -8.02
C ASN A 109 11.39 -22.73 -9.57
N SER A 110 11.07 -23.85 -10.23
CA SER A 110 10.85 -23.91 -11.68
C SER A 110 9.64 -23.10 -12.18
N LEU A 111 8.61 -22.91 -11.36
CA LEU A 111 7.41 -22.11 -11.65
C LEU A 111 7.56 -20.66 -11.19
N CYS A 112 8.26 -20.44 -10.07
CA CYS A 112 8.39 -19.12 -9.44
C CYS A 112 9.61 -18.29 -9.88
N ARG A 113 10.64 -18.92 -10.48
CA ARG A 113 11.90 -18.23 -10.82
C ARG A 113 12.10 -17.93 -12.29
N ASN A 114 11.21 -18.44 -13.15
CA ASN A 114 11.41 -18.48 -14.59
C ASN A 114 10.31 -17.74 -15.38
N ARG A 115 9.70 -16.70 -14.80
CA ARG A 115 8.60 -15.95 -15.42
C ARG A 115 8.80 -14.44 -15.27
#